data_AF-A0A946MX44-F1
#
_entry.id   AF-A0A946MX44-F1
#
_cell.length_a   1.000
_cell.length_b   1.000
_cell.length_c   1.000
_cell.angle_alpha   90.00
_cell.angle_beta   90.00
_cell.angle_gamma   90.00
#
_symmetry.space_group_name_H-M   'P 1'
#
loop_
_entity.id
_entity.type
_entity.pdbx_description
1 polymer ?
#
loop_
_entity_poly.entity_id
_entity_poly.type
_entity_poly.pdbx_seq_one_letter_code
_entity_poly.pdbx_strand_id
1 'polypeptide(L)'
;MWTQTQRTLLDAILAELVPPSNDGKIPGAGALGVADFLPTADAYAPNPVEATQAVMTALGDSFVELTRPEKVAALHLIETQQPDAFATLVRLTYMGYYSRPDTRPLFGVGAHPVHPQGYPVPREDEALMDELTAPVRARGKVYRDAK
;
A
#
# COMPACT_ATOMS: atom_id res chain seq x y z
N MET A 1 -19.59 -9.97 -2.14
CA MET A 1 -19.49 -9.43 -0.78
C MET A 1 -19.09 -10.57 0.15
N TRP A 2 -18.16 -10.36 1.07
CA TRP A 2 -17.66 -11.41 1.96
C TRP A 2 -18.71 -11.74 3.04
N THR A 3 -18.81 -13.02 3.44
CA THR A 3 -19.57 -13.39 4.63
C THR A 3 -18.87 -12.91 5.90
N GLN A 4 -19.55 -12.91 7.05
CA GLN A 4 -18.93 -12.49 8.31
C GLN A 4 -17.70 -13.36 8.66
N THR A 5 -17.79 -14.67 8.47
CA THR A 5 -16.67 -15.59 8.72
C THR A 5 -15.50 -15.33 7.76
N GLN A 6 -15.78 -15.19 6.47
CA GLN A 6 -14.77 -14.84 5.47
C GLN A 6 -14.11 -13.50 5.80
N ARG A 7 -14.89 -12.52 6.27
CA ARG A 7 -14.38 -11.22 6.67
C ARG A 7 -13.42 -11.32 7.84
N THR A 8 -13.79 -12.04 8.90
CA THR A 8 -12.91 -12.25 10.07
C THR A 8 -11.60 -12.92 9.67
N LEU A 9 -11.66 -13.98 8.85
CA LEU A 9 -10.47 -14.67 8.35
C LEU A 9 -9.60 -13.75 7.48
N LEU A 10 -10.21 -13.06 6.53
CA LEU A 10 -9.51 -12.18 5.61
C LEU A 10 -8.85 -11.01 6.34
N ASP A 11 -9.54 -10.37 7.29
CA ASP A 11 -8.95 -9.27 8.07
C ASP A 11 -7.75 -9.76 8.89
N ALA A 12 -7.78 -10.99 9.43
CA ALA A 12 -6.64 -11.59 10.12
C ALA A 12 -5.44 -11.86 9.17
N ILE A 13 -5.70 -12.32 7.95
CA ILE A 13 -4.66 -12.51 6.93
C ILE A 13 -4.03 -11.16 6.53
N LEU A 14 -4.87 -10.17 6.21
CA LEU A 14 -4.45 -8.85 5.77
C LEU A 14 -3.64 -8.12 6.85
N ALA A 15 -3.97 -8.31 8.13
CA ALA A 15 -3.23 -7.77 9.25
C ALA A 15 -1.79 -8.31 9.37
N GLU A 16 -1.48 -9.48 8.82
CA GLU A 16 -0.10 -9.99 8.76
C GLU A 16 0.65 -9.51 7.51
N LEU A 17 -0.06 -9.27 6.41
CA LEU A 17 0.54 -8.72 5.17
C LEU A 17 0.94 -7.25 5.32
N VAL A 18 0.08 -6.45 5.95
CA VAL A 18 0.38 -5.06 6.33
C VAL A 18 -0.05 -4.87 7.79
N PRO A 19 0.88 -5.04 8.75
CA PRO A 19 0.59 -4.93 10.17
C PRO A 19 0.40 -3.47 10.62
N PRO A 20 -0.28 -3.24 11.76
CA PRO A 20 -0.31 -1.92 12.38
C PRO A 20 1.10 -1.45 12.74
N SER A 21 1.30 -0.14 12.83
CA SER A 21 2.56 0.42 13.29
C SER A 21 2.85 0.00 14.74
N ASN A 22 4.13 -0.05 15.10
CA ASN A 22 4.56 -0.44 16.46
C ASN A 22 3.97 0.47 17.55
N ASP A 23 3.69 1.74 17.22
CA ASP A 23 3.06 2.70 18.13
C ASP A 23 1.52 2.73 18.04
N GLY A 24 0.91 1.86 17.22
CA GLY A 24 -0.53 1.70 17.08
C GLY A 24 -1.26 2.85 16.37
N LYS A 25 -0.55 3.89 15.93
CA LYS A 25 -1.17 5.07 15.28
C LYS A 25 -1.64 4.80 13.86
N ILE A 26 -0.96 3.89 13.16
CA ILE A 26 -1.29 3.51 11.79
C ILE A 26 -1.92 2.12 11.84
N PRO A 27 -3.19 1.95 11.45
CA PRO A 27 -3.88 0.66 11.50
C PRO A 27 -3.32 -0.29 10.44
N GLY A 28 -3.32 -1.59 10.71
CA GLY A 28 -2.99 -2.59 9.70
C GLY A 28 -4.10 -2.76 8.65
N ALA A 29 -3.82 -3.50 7.58
CA ALA A 29 -4.77 -3.64 6.46
C ALA A 29 -6.10 -4.31 6.85
N GLY A 30 -6.08 -5.25 7.79
CA GLY A 30 -7.31 -5.85 8.32
C GLY A 30 -8.22 -4.82 9.00
N ALA A 31 -7.68 -4.07 9.96
CA ALA A 31 -8.44 -3.05 10.70
C ALA A 31 -8.89 -1.87 9.81
N LEU A 32 -8.15 -1.57 8.74
CA LEU A 32 -8.46 -0.51 7.79
C LEU A 32 -9.56 -0.91 6.77
N GLY A 33 -9.97 -2.19 6.74
CA GLY A 33 -11.03 -2.66 5.86
C GLY A 33 -10.59 -2.83 4.40
N VAL A 34 -9.33 -3.23 4.17
CA VAL A 34 -8.83 -3.52 2.81
C VAL A 34 -9.60 -4.66 2.14
N ALA A 35 -10.23 -5.56 2.92
CA ALA A 35 -11.09 -6.62 2.42
C ALA A 35 -12.19 -6.12 1.46
N ASP A 36 -12.74 -4.92 1.68
CA ASP A 36 -13.81 -4.36 0.86
C ASP A 36 -13.35 -3.94 -0.54
N PHE A 37 -12.04 -3.70 -0.72
CA PHE A 37 -11.46 -3.35 -2.01
C PHE A 37 -11.33 -4.57 -2.95
N LEU A 38 -11.00 -5.76 -2.41
CA LEU A 38 -10.64 -6.93 -3.21
C LEU A 38 -11.71 -7.33 -4.26
N PRO A 39 -13.02 -7.33 -3.96
CA PRO A 39 -14.04 -7.67 -4.96
C PRO A 39 -14.21 -6.64 -6.08
N THR A 40 -13.59 -5.47 -5.99
CA THR A 40 -13.68 -4.39 -6.99
C THR A 40 -12.41 -4.26 -7.83
N ALA A 41 -11.42 -5.14 -7.61
CA ALA A 41 -10.07 -5.01 -8.12
C ALA A 41 -9.82 -5.69 -9.48
N ASP A 42 -10.86 -6.00 -10.26
CA ASP A 42 -10.75 -6.68 -11.56
C ASP A 42 -9.86 -5.92 -12.56
N ALA A 43 -9.81 -4.58 -12.45
CA ALA A 43 -8.93 -3.75 -13.27
C ALA A 43 -7.43 -3.95 -12.97
N TYR A 44 -7.09 -4.56 -11.85
CA TYR A 44 -5.71 -4.67 -11.35
C TYR A 44 -5.19 -6.10 -11.31
N ALA A 45 -6.08 -7.09 -11.27
CA ALA A 45 -5.75 -8.50 -11.35
C ALA A 45 -6.94 -9.29 -11.91
N PRO A 46 -6.70 -10.35 -12.71
CA PRO A 46 -7.77 -11.25 -13.12
C PRO A 46 -8.30 -12.03 -11.89
N ASN A 47 -9.62 -12.16 -11.80
CA ASN A 47 -10.33 -12.94 -10.78
C ASN A 47 -9.84 -12.70 -9.33
N PRO A 48 -9.83 -11.45 -8.84
CA PRO A 48 -9.26 -11.12 -7.53
C PRO A 48 -9.97 -11.84 -6.37
N VAL A 49 -11.28 -12.10 -6.52
CA VAL A 49 -12.08 -12.86 -5.55
C VAL A 49 -11.63 -14.32 -5.48
N GLU A 50 -11.39 -14.96 -6.63
CA GLU A 50 -10.98 -16.36 -6.71
C GLU A 50 -9.60 -16.57 -6.09
N ALA A 51 -8.63 -15.71 -6.43
CA ALA A 51 -7.29 -15.75 -5.83
C ALA A 51 -7.34 -15.58 -4.30
N THR A 52 -8.17 -14.65 -3.81
CA THR A 52 -8.37 -14.43 -2.37
C THR A 52 -9.01 -15.66 -1.71
N GLN A 53 -10.02 -16.25 -2.34
CA GLN A 53 -10.69 -17.46 -1.84
C GLN A 53 -9.77 -18.68 -1.81
N ALA A 54 -8.88 -18.84 -2.78
CA ALA A 54 -7.90 -19.91 -2.80
C ALA A 54 -6.98 -19.85 -1.56
N VAL A 55 -6.45 -18.66 -1.24
CA VAL A 55 -5.62 -18.44 -0.04
C VAL A 55 -6.42 -18.70 1.25
N MET A 56 -7.63 -18.13 1.37
CA MET A 56 -8.48 -18.35 2.55
C MET A 56 -8.81 -19.83 2.76
N THR A 57 -9.13 -20.54 1.68
CA THR A 57 -9.46 -21.98 1.72
C THR A 57 -8.27 -22.81 2.18
N ALA A 58 -7.06 -22.46 1.74
CA ALA A 58 -5.84 -23.17 2.11
C ALA A 58 -5.44 -22.96 3.58
N LEU A 59 -5.72 -21.78 4.13
CA LEU A 59 -5.45 -21.47 5.55
C LEU A 59 -6.54 -22.01 6.49
N GLY A 60 -7.80 -21.98 6.05
CA GLY A 60 -8.96 -22.38 6.82
C GLY A 60 -9.32 -21.42 7.97
N ASP A 61 -10.52 -21.57 8.52
CA ASP A 61 -11.05 -20.67 9.55
C ASP A 61 -10.24 -20.71 10.86
N SER A 62 -9.56 -21.82 11.17
CA SER A 62 -8.70 -21.96 12.36
C SER A 62 -7.48 -21.03 12.35
N PHE A 63 -7.15 -20.43 11.21
CA PHE A 63 -6.06 -19.47 11.10
C PHE A 63 -6.19 -18.30 12.08
N VAL A 64 -7.42 -17.86 12.38
CA VAL A 64 -7.66 -16.69 13.25
C VAL A 64 -7.18 -16.92 14.69
N GLU A 65 -7.20 -18.17 15.15
CA GLU A 65 -6.82 -18.61 16.50
C GLU A 65 -5.30 -18.77 16.66
N LEU A 66 -4.54 -18.75 15.57
CA LEU A 66 -3.09 -18.92 15.60
C LEU A 66 -2.40 -17.70 16.23
N THR A 67 -1.27 -17.98 16.90
CA THR A 67 -0.33 -16.94 17.31
C THR A 67 0.31 -16.28 16.08
N ARG A 68 0.84 -15.08 16.25
CA ARG A 68 1.47 -14.35 15.14
C ARG A 68 2.60 -15.14 14.44
N PRO A 69 3.56 -15.79 15.15
CA PRO A 69 4.58 -16.60 14.50
C PRO A 69 3.99 -17.76 13.68
N GLU A 70 2.93 -18.41 14.18
CA GLU A 70 2.25 -19.50 13.47
C GLU A 70 1.50 -18.99 12.22
N LYS A 71 0.85 -17.82 12.31
CA LYS A 71 0.22 -17.16 11.16
C LYS A 71 1.23 -16.88 10.06
N VAL A 72 2.37 -16.28 10.41
CA VAL A 72 3.44 -15.97 9.46
C VAL A 72 4.00 -17.25 8.82
N ALA A 73 4.23 -18.31 9.61
CA ALA A 73 4.68 -19.59 9.08
C ALA A 73 3.67 -20.22 8.11
N ALA A 74 2.38 -20.17 8.43
CA ALA A 74 1.32 -20.66 7.56
C ALA A 74 1.25 -19.85 6.26
N LEU A 75 1.37 -18.53 6.32
CA LEU A 75 1.37 -17.67 5.12
C LEU A 75 2.57 -17.95 4.21
N HIS A 76 3.76 -18.18 4.76
CA HIS A 76 4.92 -18.61 3.96
C HIS A 76 4.70 -19.97 3.30
N LEU A 77 4.01 -20.91 3.97
CA LEU A 77 3.66 -22.17 3.33
C LEU A 77 2.73 -21.93 2.13
N ILE A 78 1.71 -21.07 2.28
CA ILE A 78 0.81 -20.74 1.17
C ILE A 78 1.54 -20.01 0.04
N GLU A 79 2.47 -19.11 0.35
CA GLU A 79 3.32 -18.42 -0.63
C GLU A 79 4.07 -19.43 -1.52
N THR A 80 4.54 -20.54 -0.95
CA THR A 80 5.21 -21.60 -1.72
C THR A 80 4.27 -22.53 -2.47
N GLN A 81 3.09 -22.84 -1.90
CA GLN A 81 2.15 -23.81 -2.47
C GLN A 81 1.24 -23.20 -3.54
N GLN A 82 0.91 -21.92 -3.40
CA GLN A 82 -0.01 -21.18 -4.27
C GLN A 82 0.56 -19.80 -4.63
N PRO A 83 1.73 -19.74 -5.28
CA PRO A 83 2.48 -18.50 -5.48
C PRO A 83 1.68 -17.43 -6.22
N ASP A 84 0.91 -17.79 -7.26
CA ASP A 84 0.17 -16.82 -8.07
C ASP A 84 -1.02 -16.19 -7.30
N ALA A 85 -1.77 -17.02 -6.56
CA ALA A 85 -2.90 -16.55 -5.75
C ALA A 85 -2.40 -15.69 -4.58
N PHE A 86 -1.33 -16.12 -3.91
CA PHE A 86 -0.71 -15.37 -2.83
C PHE A 86 -0.12 -14.05 -3.31
N ALA A 87 0.64 -14.04 -4.41
CA ALA A 87 1.20 -12.82 -5.00
C ALA A 87 0.09 -11.82 -5.42
N THR A 88 -1.03 -12.33 -5.95
CA THR A 88 -2.20 -11.51 -6.25
C THR A 88 -2.78 -10.88 -4.99
N LEU A 89 -3.00 -11.66 -3.92
CA LEU A 89 -3.50 -11.14 -2.64
C LEU A 89 -2.56 -10.09 -2.05
N VAL A 90 -1.25 -10.33 -2.04
CA VAL A 90 -0.25 -9.37 -1.58
C VAL A 90 -0.33 -8.07 -2.37
N ARG A 91 -0.28 -8.14 -3.71
CA ARG A 91 -0.38 -6.96 -4.56
C ARG A 91 -1.63 -6.15 -4.27
N LEU A 92 -2.80 -6.81 -4.23
CA LEU A 92 -4.08 -6.14 -4.01
C LEU A 92 -4.19 -5.58 -2.59
N THR A 93 -3.56 -6.21 -1.59
CA THR A 93 -3.48 -5.69 -0.23
C THR A 93 -2.73 -4.36 -0.20
N TYR A 94 -1.54 -4.29 -0.82
CA TYR A 94 -0.77 -3.06 -0.89
C TYR A 94 -1.51 -1.96 -1.65
N MET A 95 -2.14 -2.30 -2.78
CA MET A 95 -2.94 -1.34 -3.54
C MET A 95 -4.13 -0.82 -2.73
N GLY A 96 -4.90 -1.71 -2.11
CA GLY A 96 -6.05 -1.38 -1.29
C GLY A 96 -5.70 -0.64 0.00
N TYR A 97 -4.47 -0.74 0.48
CA TYR A 97 -3.99 -0.03 1.65
C TYR A 97 -3.45 1.38 1.33
N TYR A 98 -2.48 1.47 0.40
CA TYR A 98 -1.77 2.71 0.12
C TYR A 98 -2.47 3.64 -0.88
N SER A 99 -3.44 3.17 -1.65
CA SER A 99 -4.15 4.00 -2.63
C SER A 99 -5.33 4.78 -2.03
N ARG A 100 -5.63 4.61 -0.74
CA ARG A 100 -6.81 5.22 -0.13
C ARG A 100 -6.56 6.67 0.30
N PRO A 101 -7.52 7.58 0.09
CA PRO A 101 -7.39 8.96 0.55
C PRO A 101 -7.27 9.10 2.08
N ASP A 102 -7.91 8.21 2.83
CA ASP A 102 -7.97 8.25 4.31
C ASP A 102 -6.69 7.75 4.99
N THR A 103 -5.88 6.91 4.33
CA THR A 103 -4.58 6.46 4.88
C THR A 103 -3.48 7.48 4.71
N ARG A 104 -3.51 8.27 3.65
CA ARG A 104 -2.47 9.24 3.28
C ARG A 104 -2.12 10.22 4.43
N PRO A 105 -3.09 10.84 5.14
CA PRO A 105 -2.81 11.69 6.30
C PRO A 105 -2.01 11.02 7.41
N LEU A 106 -2.12 9.70 7.58
CA LEU A 106 -1.38 8.95 8.60
C LEU A 106 0.14 8.94 8.34
N PHE A 107 0.54 9.21 7.10
CA PHE A 107 1.93 9.30 6.67
C PHE A 107 2.40 10.76 6.46
N GLY A 108 1.65 11.74 6.97
CA GLY A 108 2.01 13.15 6.88
C GLY A 108 1.78 13.78 5.50
N VAL A 109 1.01 13.13 4.64
CA VAL A 109 0.68 13.62 3.30
C VAL A 109 -0.82 13.89 3.15
N GLY A 110 -1.19 14.80 2.25
CA GLY A 110 -2.58 15.23 2.09
C GLY A 110 -3.46 14.12 1.51
N ALA A 111 -4.72 14.04 1.96
CA ALA A 111 -5.73 13.13 1.39
C ALA A 111 -6.11 13.48 -0.07
N HIS A 112 -5.87 14.73 -0.49
CA HIS A 112 -6.20 15.23 -1.82
C HIS A 112 -5.19 14.74 -2.89
N PRO A 113 -5.60 14.65 -4.17
CA PRO A 113 -4.66 14.45 -5.27
C PRO A 113 -3.53 15.49 -5.23
N VAL A 114 -2.32 15.08 -5.66
CA VAL A 114 -1.17 15.99 -5.69
C VAL A 114 -1.39 17.10 -6.71
N HIS A 115 -1.90 16.78 -7.90
CA HIS A 115 -2.21 17.78 -8.92
C HIS A 115 -3.66 18.26 -8.81
N PRO A 116 -3.97 19.57 -9.02
CA PRO A 116 -3.04 20.64 -9.39
C PRO A 116 -2.36 21.40 -8.24
N GLN A 117 -2.84 21.27 -7.00
CA GLN A 117 -2.41 22.16 -5.91
C GLN A 117 -0.99 21.92 -5.40
N GLY A 118 -0.46 20.71 -5.56
CA GLY A 118 0.84 20.29 -5.05
C GLY A 118 0.90 20.23 -3.52
N TYR A 119 2.14 20.17 -3.01
CA TYR A 119 2.43 20.45 -1.61
C TYR A 119 3.13 21.81 -1.51
N PRO A 120 2.93 22.54 -0.41
CA PRO A 120 3.76 23.69 -0.12
C PRO A 120 5.21 23.22 0.07
N VAL A 121 6.09 23.57 -0.86
CA VAL A 121 7.53 23.33 -0.76
C VAL A 121 8.18 24.64 -0.33
N PRO A 122 8.82 24.70 0.84
CA PRO A 122 9.58 25.87 1.25
C PRO A 122 10.69 26.17 0.24
N ARG A 123 10.92 27.44 -0.05
CA ARG A 123 12.07 27.85 -0.85
C ARG A 123 13.37 27.61 -0.08
N GLU A 124 14.39 27.12 -0.76
CA GLU A 124 15.74 26.99 -0.19
C GLU A 124 16.35 28.36 0.14
N ASP A 125 17.33 28.38 1.05
CA ASP A 125 18.07 29.58 1.44
C ASP A 125 18.75 30.25 0.23
N GLU A 126 18.76 31.59 0.20
CA GLU A 126 19.28 32.34 -0.94
C GLU A 126 20.78 32.09 -1.17
N ALA A 127 21.58 31.95 -0.11
CA ALA A 127 23.02 31.70 -0.25
C ALA A 127 23.28 30.30 -0.80
N LEU A 128 22.50 29.29 -0.36
CA LEU A 128 22.57 27.95 -0.91
C LEU A 128 22.18 27.94 -2.40
N MET A 129 21.13 28.66 -2.76
CA MET A 129 20.71 28.76 -4.16
C MET A 129 21.75 29.46 -5.02
N ASP A 130 22.41 30.49 -4.51
CA ASP A 130 23.51 31.16 -5.21
C ASP A 130 24.70 30.23 -5.40
N GLU A 131 25.12 29.49 -4.37
CA GLU A 131 26.17 28.49 -4.45
C GLU A 131 25.86 27.42 -5.51
N LEU A 132 24.67 26.82 -5.45
CA LEU A 132 24.25 25.75 -6.36
C LEU A 132 24.12 26.22 -7.81
N THR A 133 23.75 27.48 -8.02
CA THR A 133 23.50 28.02 -9.37
C THR A 133 24.70 28.75 -9.98
N ALA A 134 25.70 29.16 -9.18
CA ALA A 134 26.88 29.87 -9.66
C ALA A 134 27.59 29.18 -10.85
N PRO A 135 27.83 27.84 -10.83
CA PRO A 135 28.46 27.15 -11.96
C PRO A 135 27.62 27.21 -13.25
N VAL A 136 26.28 27.17 -13.13
CA VAL A 136 25.37 27.23 -14.28
C VAL A 136 25.40 28.63 -14.89
N ARG A 137 25.37 29.67 -14.05
CA ARG A 137 25.46 31.07 -14.51
C ARG A 137 26.80 31.37 -15.17
N ALA A 138 27.91 30.85 -14.61
CA ALA A 138 29.25 31.03 -15.15
C ALA A 138 29.45 30.43 -16.56
N ARG A 139 28.71 29.37 -16.90
CA ARG A 139 28.73 28.76 -18.24
C ARG A 139 28.11 29.65 -19.33
N GLY A 140 27.37 30.69 -18.95
CA GLY A 140 26.68 31.58 -19.88
C GLY A 140 25.45 30.95 -20.53
N LYS A 141 24.83 31.70 -21.45
CA LYS A 141 23.57 31.30 -22.11
C LYS A 141 23.80 30.13 -23.09
N VAL A 142 23.06 29.04 -22.88
CA VAL A 142 23.09 27.82 -23.73
C VAL A 142 21.80 27.59 -24.52
N TYR A 143 20.78 28.44 -24.32
CA TYR A 143 19.49 28.38 -25.01
C TYR A 143 19.38 29.47 -26.08
N ARG A 144 18.56 29.20 -27.11
CA ARG A 144 18.27 30.16 -28.19
C ARG A 144 17.27 31.21 -27.71
N ASP A 145 17.34 32.42 -28.27
CA ASP A 145 16.32 33.44 -28.06
C ASP A 145 14.97 33.00 -28.62
N ALA A 146 13.91 33.30 -27.87
CA ALA A 146 12.55 33.19 -28.38
C ALA A 146 12.37 34.21 -29.52
N LYS A 147 11.70 33.78 -30.60
CA LYS A 147 11.37 34.64 -31.75
C LYS A 147 10.28 35.64 -31.40
#